data_AF-A0A1I8JE70-F1
#
_entry.id   AF-A0A1I8JE70-F1
#
_cell.length_a   1.000
_cell.length_b   1.000
_cell.length_c   1.000
_cell.angle_alpha   90.00
_cell.angle_beta   90.00
_cell.angle_gamma   90.00
#
_symmetry.space_group_name_H-M   'P 1'
#
loop_
_entity.id
_entity.type
_entity.pdbx_description
1 polymer ?
#
loop_
_entity_poly.entity_id
_entity_poly.type
_entity_poly.pdbx_seq_one_letter_code
_entity_poly.pdbx_strand_id
1 'polypeptide(L)'
;KNNFDGFKVISKNITSMDFGPISSLISNGLNSTQAVYLFDLLSIWSPTEVNTTFTGMTGSYDLAPDGTVSRQNWFMYFYKGLGEQRERIGNWSSAGEFHFQPALVRTTTDEMLKRELNLNVFRVVTVL
;
A
#
# COMPACT_ATOMS: atom_id res chain seq x y z
N LYS A 1 32.15 4.29 20.63
CA LYS A 1 31.08 4.85 21.49
C LYS A 1 30.20 5.70 20.59
N ASN A 2 29.08 5.15 20.14
CA ASN A 2 28.13 5.84 19.27
C ASN A 2 26.90 6.18 20.11
N ASN A 3 26.86 7.45 20.54
CA ASN A 3 25.72 8.06 21.21
C ASN A 3 24.63 8.32 20.17
N PHE A 4 23.63 7.46 20.15
CA PHE A 4 22.27 7.88 19.87
C PHE A 4 21.47 7.39 21.08
N ASP A 5 21.10 8.32 21.98
CA ASP A 5 20.54 8.11 23.32
C ASP A 5 19.28 7.22 23.36
N GLY A 6 19.39 5.94 23.01
CA GLY A 6 18.35 4.93 23.23
C GLY A 6 17.03 5.11 22.48
N PHE A 7 16.88 6.11 21.60
CA PHE A 7 15.59 6.38 20.97
C PHE A 7 15.35 5.56 19.71
N LYS A 8 14.40 4.63 19.85
CA LYS A 8 13.79 3.80 18.80
C LYS A 8 12.59 4.54 18.22
N VAL A 9 12.63 4.93 16.95
CA VAL A 9 11.44 5.49 16.28
C VAL A 9 10.54 4.36 15.82
N ILE A 10 9.42 4.23 16.52
CA ILE A 10 8.31 3.33 16.18
C ILE A 10 7.29 4.17 15.42
N SER A 11 7.17 4.03 14.11
CA SER A 11 5.95 4.48 13.43
C SER A 11 5.06 3.26 13.20
N LYS A 12 4.11 3.04 14.12
CA LYS A 12 2.94 2.18 13.87
C LYS A 12 1.67 3.04 13.67
N ASN A 13 1.88 4.29 13.27
CA ASN A 13 0.88 5.17 12.69
C ASN A 13 0.55 4.69 11.28
N ILE A 14 -0.38 5.36 10.58
CA ILE A 14 -0.44 5.25 9.13
C ILE A 14 0.96 5.59 8.62
N THR A 15 1.64 4.58 8.08
CA THR A 15 3.00 4.72 7.56
C THR A 15 2.98 5.02 6.08
N SER A 16 1.94 4.55 5.38
CA SER A 16 1.70 4.87 3.98
C SER A 16 0.24 4.75 3.59
N MET A 17 -0.09 5.45 2.51
CA MET A 17 -1.32 5.34 1.74
C MET A 17 -0.90 4.99 0.33
N ASP A 18 -1.36 3.85 -0.19
CA ASP A 18 -0.90 3.31 -1.45
C ASP A 18 -2.07 2.80 -2.30
N PHE A 19 -1.88 2.75 -3.62
CA PHE A 19 -2.82 2.18 -4.58
C PHE A 19 -2.61 0.67 -4.70
N GLY A 20 -3.62 -0.12 -4.32
CA GLY A 20 -3.56 -1.57 -4.42
C GLY A 20 -2.69 -2.26 -3.35
N PRO A 21 -2.61 -3.60 -3.37
CA PRO A 21 -1.89 -4.38 -2.36
C PRO A 21 -0.38 -4.10 -2.38
N ILE A 22 0.22 -3.87 -1.20
CA ILE A 22 1.66 -3.59 -1.11
C ILE A 22 2.55 -4.72 -1.66
N SER A 23 2.13 -5.98 -1.50
CA SER A 23 2.82 -7.13 -2.07
C SER A 23 2.91 -7.04 -3.60
N SER A 24 1.82 -6.61 -4.25
CA SER A 24 1.76 -6.40 -5.70
C SER A 24 2.62 -5.23 -6.15
N LEU A 25 2.66 -4.14 -5.38
CA LEU A 25 3.53 -2.99 -5.68
C LEU A 25 5.00 -3.40 -5.64
N ILE A 26 5.41 -4.14 -4.61
CA ILE A 26 6.79 -4.61 -4.45
C ILE A 26 7.15 -5.63 -5.53
N SER A 27 6.29 -6.62 -5.80
CA SER A 27 6.57 -7.67 -6.78
C SER A 27 6.69 -7.13 -8.21
N ASN A 28 5.98 -6.05 -8.53
CA ASN A 28 6.00 -5.40 -9.85
C ASN A 28 6.96 -4.19 -9.91
N GLY A 29 7.69 -3.88 -8.83
CA GLY A 29 8.62 -2.75 -8.79
C GLY A 29 7.96 -1.37 -8.96
N LEU A 30 6.70 -1.24 -8.53
CA LEU A 30 5.89 -0.03 -8.69
C LEU A 30 6.15 0.94 -7.54
N ASN A 31 7.16 1.79 -7.74
CA ASN A 31 7.72 2.63 -6.67
C ASN A 31 7.11 4.04 -6.61
N SER A 32 6.18 4.36 -7.50
CA SER A 32 5.53 5.67 -7.57
C SER A 32 4.08 5.53 -7.99
N THR A 33 3.25 6.48 -7.57
CA THR A 33 1.85 6.59 -8.00
C THR A 33 1.72 6.58 -9.53
N GLN A 34 2.61 7.28 -10.25
CA GLN A 34 2.63 7.29 -11.71
C GLN A 34 2.92 5.91 -12.31
N ALA A 35 3.82 5.13 -11.69
CA ALA A 35 4.10 3.77 -12.16
C ALA A 35 2.87 2.87 -12.00
N VAL A 36 2.12 2.99 -10.90
CA VAL A 36 0.87 2.25 -10.69
C VAL A 36 -0.18 2.64 -11.72
N TYR A 37 -0.31 3.93 -12.04
CA TYR A 37 -1.19 4.40 -13.11
C TYR A 37 -0.86 3.82 -14.46
N LEU A 38 0.42 3.86 -14.84
CA LEU A 38 0.87 3.31 -16.11
C LEU A 38 0.67 1.80 -16.16
N PHE A 39 0.91 1.10 -15.04
CA PHE A 39 0.64 -0.32 -14.92
C PHE A 39 -0.83 -0.65 -15.22
N ASP A 40 -1.78 0.08 -14.61
CA ASP A 40 -3.21 -0.10 -14.87
C ASP A 40 -3.57 0.19 -16.34
N LEU A 41 -3.04 1.28 -16.91
CA LEU A 41 -3.31 1.62 -18.32
C LEU A 41 -2.79 0.56 -19.29
N LEU A 42 -1.55 0.07 -19.08
CA LEU A 42 -0.98 -1.00 -19.88
C LEU A 42 -1.73 -2.32 -19.69
N SER A 43 -2.21 -2.58 -18.46
CA SER A 43 -3.01 -3.76 -18.16
C SER A 43 -4.38 -3.72 -18.85
N ILE A 44 -5.00 -2.54 -18.96
CA ILE A 44 -6.24 -2.33 -19.73
C ILE A 44 -6.02 -2.50 -21.22
N TRP A 45 -4.84 -2.13 -21.72
CA TRP A 45 -4.49 -2.28 -23.14
C TRP A 45 -4.17 -3.73 -23.53
N SER A 46 -3.94 -4.61 -22.56
CA SER A 46 -3.57 -6.01 -22.80
C SER A 46 -4.73 -6.96 -23.14
N PRO A 47 -5.94 -6.88 -22.54
CA PRO A 47 -7.08 -7.70 -22.95
C PRO A 47 -7.77 -7.13 -24.18
N THR A 48 -8.14 -8.02 -25.12
CA THR A 48 -8.93 -7.74 -26.32
C THR A 48 -10.44 -7.64 -26.06
N GLU A 49 -10.91 -7.82 -24.82
CA GLU A 49 -12.34 -7.91 -24.49
C GLU A 49 -12.93 -6.55 -24.10
N VAL A 50 -13.61 -5.93 -25.07
CA VAL A 50 -14.49 -4.77 -24.86
C VAL A 50 -15.82 -5.19 -24.22
N ASN A 51 -16.56 -4.23 -23.68
CA ASN A 51 -17.82 -4.41 -22.95
C ASN A 51 -17.69 -5.13 -21.60
N THR A 52 -16.59 -4.89 -20.90
CA THR A 52 -16.27 -5.50 -19.60
C THR A 52 -15.79 -4.44 -18.60
N THR A 53 -15.85 -4.77 -17.30
CA THR A 53 -15.26 -3.95 -16.25
C THR A 53 -13.92 -4.55 -15.83
N PHE A 54 -12.86 -3.77 -15.95
CA PHE A 54 -11.52 -4.10 -15.48
C PHE A 54 -11.27 -3.49 -14.09
N THR A 55 -10.73 -4.25 -13.15
CA THR A 55 -10.31 -3.74 -11.83
C THR A 55 -8.79 -3.79 -11.73
N GLY A 56 -8.16 -2.62 -11.69
CA GLY A 56 -6.71 -2.45 -11.62
C GLY A 56 -6.17 -2.40 -10.19
N MET A 57 -5.10 -1.64 -9.98
CA MET A 57 -4.54 -1.28 -8.67
C MET A 57 -5.02 0.09 -8.17
N THR A 58 -5.57 0.94 -9.05
CA THR A 58 -6.00 2.31 -8.69
C THR A 58 -7.52 2.48 -8.65
N GLY A 59 -8.25 1.63 -9.36
CA GLY A 59 -9.68 1.79 -9.58
C GLY A 59 -10.29 0.67 -10.43
N SER A 60 -11.60 0.76 -10.61
CA SER A 60 -12.34 0.01 -11.62
C SER A 60 -12.61 0.88 -12.84
N TYR A 61 -12.64 0.25 -14.01
CA TYR A 61 -12.73 0.88 -15.32
C TYR A 61 -13.74 0.11 -16.18
N ASP A 62 -14.63 0.82 -16.84
CA ASP A 62 -15.46 0.24 -17.90
C ASP A 62 -14.76 0.39 -19.24
N LEU A 63 -14.71 -0.72 -19.97
CA LEU A 63 -14.18 -0.81 -21.32
C LEU A 63 -15.39 -0.91 -22.25
N ALA A 64 -15.75 0.17 -22.93
CA ALA A 64 -16.92 0.21 -23.78
C ALA A 64 -16.68 -0.49 -25.14
N PRO A 65 -17.74 -0.92 -25.85
CA PRO A 65 -17.63 -1.57 -27.16
C PRO A 65 -16.90 -0.74 -28.24
N ASP A 66 -16.91 0.58 -28.10
CA ASP A 66 -16.26 1.53 -29.02
C ASP A 66 -14.77 1.76 -28.69
N GLY A 67 -14.23 1.02 -27.71
CA GLY A 67 -12.85 1.16 -27.25
C GLY A 67 -12.64 2.34 -26.29
N THR A 68 -13.70 3.05 -25.90
CA THR A 68 -13.58 4.07 -24.85
C THR A 68 -13.39 3.43 -23.48
N VAL A 69 -12.61 4.09 -22.64
CA VAL A 69 -12.30 3.66 -21.28
C VAL A 69 -12.79 4.73 -20.33
N SER A 70 -13.68 4.37 -19.41
CA SER A 70 -14.17 5.27 -18.37
C SER A 70 -13.87 4.71 -16.98
N ARG A 71 -13.22 5.52 -16.13
CA ARG A 71 -12.97 5.13 -14.74
C ARG A 71 -14.24 5.28 -13.92
N GLN A 72 -14.63 4.22 -13.21
CA GLN A 72 -15.79 4.23 -12.31
C GLN A 72 -15.43 4.76 -10.92
N ASN A 73 -14.28 4.36 -10.37
CA ASN A 73 -13.88 4.72 -9.02
C ASN A 73 -12.37 4.80 -8.84
N TRP A 74 -11.99 5.33 -7.69
CA TRP A 74 -10.67 5.27 -7.09
C TRP A 74 -10.73 4.39 -5.87
N PHE A 75 -9.66 3.67 -5.58
CA PHE A 75 -9.48 3.06 -4.27
C PHE A 75 -8.04 3.24 -3.77
N MET A 76 -7.90 3.40 -2.47
CA MET A 76 -6.62 3.52 -1.79
C MET A 76 -6.65 2.67 -0.53
N TYR A 77 -5.50 2.10 -0.19
CA TYR A 77 -5.32 1.31 1.02
C TYR A 77 -4.44 2.06 2.01
N PHE A 78 -4.82 1.96 3.28
CA PHE A 78 -4.05 2.50 4.39
C PHE A 78 -3.24 1.37 5.03
N TYR A 79 -1.97 1.64 5.30
CA TYR A 79 -1.05 0.65 5.87
C TYR A 79 -0.44 1.12 7.18
N LYS A 80 -0.22 0.17 8.09
CA LYS A 80 0.71 0.30 9.21
C LYS A 80 1.96 -0.55 8.95
N GLY A 81 3.08 -0.19 9.58
CA GLY A 81 4.34 -0.94 9.43
C GLY A 81 5.16 -0.47 8.22
N LEU A 82 6.30 -1.10 7.96
CA LEU A 82 7.25 -0.65 6.93
C LEU A 82 7.64 -1.80 5.99
N GLY A 83 8.09 -1.45 4.78
CA GLY A 83 8.57 -2.43 3.81
C GLY A 83 7.51 -3.47 3.45
N GLU A 84 7.93 -4.74 3.42
CA GLU A 84 7.06 -5.91 3.16
C GLU A 84 6.16 -6.28 4.34
N GLN A 85 6.45 -5.77 5.54
CA GLN A 85 5.64 -6.03 6.74
C GLN A 85 4.44 -5.08 6.86
N ARG A 86 4.17 -4.29 5.82
CA ARG A 86 3.03 -3.40 5.79
C ARG A 86 1.73 -4.20 5.83
N GLU A 87 0.91 -3.91 6.83
CA GLU A 87 -0.38 -4.55 7.03
C GLU A 87 -1.49 -3.53 6.72
N ARG A 88 -2.47 -3.93 5.89
CA ARG A 88 -3.60 -3.08 5.56
C ARG A 88 -4.47 -2.89 6.80
N ILE A 89 -4.73 -1.64 7.14
CA ILE A 89 -5.58 -1.23 8.27
C ILE A 89 -6.83 -0.49 7.82
N GLY A 90 -6.99 -0.23 6.53
CA GLY A 90 -8.15 0.46 6.03
C GLY A 90 -8.16 0.62 4.52
N ASN A 91 -9.20 1.24 4.03
CA ASN A 91 -9.34 1.68 2.66
C ASN A 91 -10.24 2.91 2.53
N TRP A 92 -10.05 3.60 1.43
CA TRP A 92 -10.95 4.62 0.94
C TRP A 92 -11.30 4.33 -0.52
N SER A 93 -12.51 4.67 -0.93
CA SER A 93 -12.96 4.66 -2.32
C SER A 93 -13.73 5.92 -2.66
N SER A 94 -13.59 6.39 -3.91
CA SER A 94 -14.42 7.50 -4.41
C SER A 94 -15.90 7.13 -4.56
N ALA A 95 -16.24 5.85 -4.46
CA ALA A 95 -17.62 5.37 -4.39
C ALA A 95 -18.28 5.59 -3.01
N GLY A 96 -17.53 6.15 -2.03
CA GLY A 96 -18.04 6.46 -0.69
C GLY A 96 -17.64 5.46 0.38
N GLU A 97 -16.86 4.42 0.06
CA GLU A 97 -16.34 3.52 1.08
C GLU A 97 -15.19 4.18 1.82
N PHE A 98 -15.32 4.28 3.14
CA PHE A 98 -14.20 4.60 4.02
C PHE A 98 -14.22 3.67 5.21
N HIS A 99 -13.20 2.84 5.32
CA HIS A 99 -13.03 1.94 6.46
C HIS A 99 -11.64 2.12 7.03
N PHE A 100 -11.58 2.22 8.35
CA PHE A 100 -10.33 2.32 9.08
C PHE A 100 -10.46 1.50 10.35
N GLN A 101 -9.62 0.47 10.45
CA GLN A 101 -9.54 -0.34 11.64
C GLN A 101 -8.89 0.49 12.76
N PRO A 102 -9.57 0.64 13.91
CA PRO A 102 -8.97 1.33 15.05
C PRO A 102 -7.66 0.64 15.44
N ALA A 103 -6.67 1.45 15.82
CA ALA A 103 -5.46 0.91 16.39
C ALA A 103 -5.83 0.10 17.65
N LEU A 104 -5.45 -1.18 17.69
CA LEU A 104 -5.64 -2.00 18.88
C LEU A 104 -4.93 -1.33 20.07
N VAL A 105 -5.67 -1.14 21.17
CA VAL A 105 -5.13 -0.63 22.42
C VAL A 105 -4.04 -1.60 22.88
N ARG A 106 -2.82 -1.10 23.05
CA ARG A 106 -1.70 -1.94 23.48
C ARG A 106 -1.68 -2.05 24.99
N THR A 107 -1.61 -3.27 25.48
CA THR A 107 -1.02 -3.55 26.78
C THR A 107 0.48 -3.77 26.54
N THR A 108 1.31 -2.80 26.91
CA THR A 108 2.77 -2.92 26.77
C THR A 108 3.29 -3.96 27.75
N THR A 109 3.43 -5.20 27.29
CA THR A 109 4.19 -6.24 27.99
C THR A 109 5.60 -6.32 27.40
N ASP A 110 6.56 -6.70 28.23
CA ASP A 110 7.96 -6.87 27.83
C ASP A 110 8.13 -7.93 26.73
N GLU A 111 7.31 -9.00 26.72
CA GLU A 111 7.35 -10.01 25.67
C GLU A 111 6.94 -9.45 24.30
N MET A 112 5.90 -8.61 24.26
CA MET A 112 5.48 -7.94 23.02
C MET A 112 6.59 -7.04 22.47
N LEU A 113 7.24 -6.27 23.34
CA LEU A 113 8.33 -5.37 22.93
C LEU A 113 9.54 -6.15 22.39
N LYS A 114 9.93 -7.25 23.05
CA LYS A 114 11.05 -8.11 22.61
C LYS A 114 10.76 -8.80 21.27
N ARG A 115 9.54 -9.31 21.07
CA ARG A 115 9.13 -9.92 19.80
C ARG A 115 9.17 -8.91 18.65
N GLU A 116 8.71 -7.69 18.88
CA GLU A 116 8.74 -6.62 17.88
C GLU A 116 10.16 -6.12 17.54
N LEU A 117 11.10 -6.19 18.48
CA LEU A 117 12.51 -5.85 18.25
C LEU A 117 13.21 -6.86 17.34
N ASN A 118 12.89 -8.15 17.50
CA ASN A 118 13.58 -9.22 16.78
C ASN A 118 13.12 -9.40 15.32
N LEU A 119 11.95 -8.88 14.95
CA LEU A 119 11.38 -9.07 13.61
C LEU A 119 11.88 -8.04 12.57
N ASN A 120 12.53 -6.95 12.99
CA ASN A 120 12.78 -5.80 12.11
C ASN A 120 14.28 -5.51 12.00
N VAL A 121 14.91 -6.01 10.94
CA VAL A 121 16.33 -5.74 10.61
C VAL A 121 16.42 -4.40 9.88
N PHE A 122 17.11 -3.42 10.46
CA PHE A 122 17.44 -2.15 9.79
C PHE A 122 18.86 -2.19 9.21
N ARG A 123 18.98 -2.04 7.89
CA ARG A 123 20.25 -1.70 7.23
C ARG A 123 20.23 -0.21 6.91
N VAL A 124 21.04 0.57 7.63
CA VAL A 124 21.30 1.97 7.28
C VAL A 124 22.51 1.98 6.34
N VAL A 125 22.28 2.31 5.07
CA VAL A 125 23.34 2.58 4.10
C VAL A 125 23.47 4.10 4.00
N THR A 126 24.64 4.63 4.33
CA THR A 126 24.94 6.05 4.18
C THR A 126 25.66 6.25 2.84
N VAL A 127 25.22 7.22 2.03
CA VAL A 127 26.01 7.72 0.89
C VAL A 127 27.07 8.66 1.45
N LEU A 128 28.32 8.41 1.10
CA LEU A 128 29.49 9.22 1.48
C LEU A 128 29.54 10.54 0.73
#